data_AF-F8GRY0-F1
#
_entry.id   AF-F8GRY0-F1
#
_cell.length_a   1.000
_cell.length_b   1.000
_cell.length_c   1.000
_cell.angle_alpha   90.00
_cell.angle_beta   90.00
_cell.angle_gamma   90.00
#
_symmetry.space_group_name_H-M   'P 1'
#
loop_
_entity.id
_entity.type
_entity.pdbx_description
1 polymer ?
#
loop_
_entity_poly.entity_id
_entity_poly.type
_entity_poly.pdbx_seq_one_letter_code
_entity_poly.pdbx_strand_id
1 'polypeptide(L)'
;MRKDGSDDDSGDFRGRKRSNETHESKTDPDAKLYRKGKTASELRYMGHTLSDNRHGLVVSAMVTNADGHAEREAAKVMLNDARQVTEDPNVEVTVGADKGYDAQEFIQACLEMKVTPHVAQNTSGRCSAVPDAIACSAGYAVSQQKRKLIEQGFGWIKTVGRMRQVMVRGLKKVDQMFVLSMAAYNLVRMRSLGQIRPRLQ
;
A
#
# COMPACT_ATOMS: atom_id res chain seq x y z
N MET A 1 31.04 24.69 -43.60
CA MET A 1 31.15 24.37 -42.15
C MET A 1 30.32 23.14 -41.88
N ARG A 2 30.95 22.09 -41.34
CA ARG A 2 30.36 20.77 -41.11
C ARG A 2 29.44 20.81 -39.89
N LYS A 3 28.35 20.05 -39.97
CA LYS A 3 27.35 19.85 -38.92
C LYS A 3 27.64 18.47 -38.31
N ASP A 4 28.50 18.44 -37.29
CA ASP A 4 28.83 17.20 -36.56
C ASP A 4 28.29 17.33 -35.14
N GLY A 5 27.04 16.91 -34.95
CA GLY A 5 26.43 16.66 -33.65
C GLY A 5 25.71 15.33 -33.75
N SER A 6 26.34 14.28 -33.24
CA SER A 6 25.77 12.93 -33.22
C SER A 6 24.71 12.84 -32.13
N ASP A 7 23.45 12.97 -32.53
CA ASP A 7 22.35 12.30 -31.85
C ASP A 7 22.41 10.81 -32.19
N ASP A 8 22.61 9.97 -31.16
CA ASP A 8 21.92 8.69 -30.93
C ASP A 8 22.77 7.78 -30.04
N ASP A 9 22.61 7.93 -28.72
CA ASP A 9 22.69 6.79 -27.80
C ASP A 9 21.27 6.37 -27.39
N SER A 10 20.40 6.22 -28.38
CA SER A 10 19.15 5.48 -28.22
C SER A 10 19.48 3.98 -28.18
N GLY A 11 20.22 3.56 -27.15
CA GLY A 11 20.68 2.19 -27.00
C GLY A 11 19.53 1.19 -27.06
N ASP A 12 19.70 0.08 -27.77
CA ASP A 12 18.74 -1.02 -27.73
C ASP A 12 18.79 -1.67 -26.33
N PHE A 13 17.75 -1.44 -25.53
CA PHE A 13 17.64 -1.91 -24.16
C PHE A 13 16.92 -3.26 -24.03
N ARG A 14 16.59 -3.95 -25.15
CA ARG A 14 15.96 -5.28 -25.10
C ARG A 14 16.91 -6.31 -24.49
N GLY A 15 16.48 -6.95 -23.40
CA GLY A 15 17.19 -8.06 -22.77
C GLY A 15 18.18 -7.68 -21.65
N ARG A 16 18.44 -6.39 -21.39
CA ARG A 16 19.32 -5.96 -20.29
C ARG A 16 18.54 -5.79 -18.98
N LYS A 17 19.10 -6.28 -17.87
CA LYS A 17 18.54 -6.11 -16.52
C LYS A 17 18.67 -4.65 -16.10
N ARG A 18 17.55 -3.98 -15.86
CA ARG A 18 17.51 -2.59 -15.37
C ARG A 18 17.52 -2.59 -13.84
N SER A 19 18.35 -1.74 -13.24
CA SER A 19 18.44 -1.55 -11.78
C SER A 19 18.34 -0.06 -11.44
N ASN A 20 18.06 0.24 -10.16
CA ASN A 20 18.09 1.61 -9.66
C ASN A 20 19.49 2.25 -9.73
N GLU A 21 20.56 1.45 -9.80
CA GLU A 21 21.94 1.95 -9.98
C GLU A 21 22.23 2.39 -11.42
N THR A 22 21.56 1.77 -12.39
CA THR A 22 21.85 1.99 -13.82
C THR A 22 20.81 2.86 -14.51
N HIS A 23 19.59 2.94 -13.96
CA HIS A 23 18.44 3.62 -14.55
C HIS A 23 17.69 4.44 -13.49
N GLU A 24 18.43 5.30 -12.79
CA GLU A 24 17.85 6.31 -11.90
C GLU A 24 17.30 7.52 -12.65
N SER A 25 16.29 8.15 -12.07
CA SER A 25 15.78 9.42 -12.57
C SER A 25 16.76 10.54 -12.28
N LYS A 26 17.31 11.16 -13.33
CA LYS A 26 18.17 12.35 -13.21
C LYS A 26 17.46 13.56 -12.60
N THR A 27 16.12 13.60 -12.68
CA THR A 27 15.31 14.74 -12.24
C THR A 27 14.60 14.53 -10.91
N ASP A 28 14.46 13.28 -10.47
CA ASP A 28 13.79 12.91 -9.22
C ASP A 28 14.38 11.61 -8.65
N PRO A 29 15.53 11.67 -7.95
CA PRO A 29 16.25 10.48 -7.47
C PRO A 29 15.46 9.57 -6.52
N ASP A 30 14.39 10.11 -5.90
CA ASP A 30 13.53 9.37 -4.98
C ASP A 30 12.53 8.45 -5.71
N ALA A 31 12.22 8.75 -6.97
CA ALA A 31 11.40 7.87 -7.79
C ALA A 31 12.24 6.66 -8.22
N LYS A 32 11.91 5.47 -7.70
CA LYS A 32 12.69 4.25 -7.94
C LYS A 32 12.05 3.38 -9.01
N LEU A 33 12.89 2.75 -9.83
CA LEU A 33 12.48 1.80 -10.85
C LEU A 33 11.84 0.58 -10.17
N TYR A 34 10.57 0.33 -10.49
CA TYR A 34 9.79 -0.76 -9.93
C TYR A 34 9.05 -1.51 -11.03
N ARG A 35 9.02 -2.83 -10.91
CA ARG A 35 8.31 -3.72 -11.83
C ARG A 35 7.11 -4.35 -11.13
N LYS A 36 5.91 -4.04 -11.63
CA LYS A 36 4.67 -4.67 -11.13
C LYS A 36 4.36 -5.94 -11.94
N GLY A 37 4.66 -7.11 -11.37
CA GLY A 37 4.40 -8.39 -12.04
C GLY A 37 5.16 -8.52 -13.37
N LYS A 38 4.47 -8.92 -14.44
CA LYS A 38 5.11 -9.14 -15.77
C LYS A 38 5.21 -7.89 -16.64
N THR A 39 4.81 -6.70 -16.17
CA THR A 39 4.83 -5.46 -16.98
C THR A 39 6.24 -4.88 -17.13
N ALA A 40 6.36 -3.80 -17.91
CA ALA A 40 7.55 -2.96 -17.93
C ALA A 40 7.86 -2.37 -16.53
N SER A 41 9.13 -2.03 -16.32
CA SER A 41 9.58 -1.33 -15.11
C SER A 41 9.46 0.17 -15.30
N GLU A 42 8.89 0.86 -14.33
CA GLU A 42 8.63 2.31 -14.35
C GLU A 42 9.13 2.95 -13.06
N LEU A 43 9.45 4.25 -13.11
CA LEU A 43 9.81 5.02 -11.91
C LEU A 43 8.56 5.27 -11.07
N ARG A 44 8.60 4.85 -9.80
CA ARG A 44 7.44 4.85 -8.91
C ARG A 44 7.81 5.20 -7.48
N TYR A 45 6.80 5.71 -6.79
CA TYR A 45 6.69 5.74 -5.34
C TYR A 45 5.72 4.64 -4.89
N MET A 46 5.87 4.15 -3.66
CA MET A 46 4.97 3.16 -3.07
C MET A 46 4.08 3.85 -2.05
N GLY A 47 2.79 3.97 -2.35
CA GLY A 47 1.79 4.50 -1.41
C GLY A 47 1.17 3.36 -0.60
N HIS A 48 1.18 3.50 0.73
CA HIS A 48 0.69 2.52 1.69
C HIS A 48 -0.48 3.09 2.47
N THR A 49 -1.51 2.28 2.70
CA THR A 49 -2.68 2.68 3.48
C THR A 49 -3.03 1.59 4.48
N LEU A 50 -3.43 1.99 5.68
CA LEU A 50 -4.11 1.15 6.65
C LEU A 50 -5.56 1.67 6.73
N SER A 51 -6.52 0.76 6.62
CA SER A 51 -7.95 1.09 6.62
C SER A 51 -8.68 0.33 7.72
N ASP A 52 -9.68 0.98 8.32
CA ASP A 52 -10.63 0.31 9.18
C ASP A 52 -11.54 -0.61 8.32
N ASN A 53 -11.80 -1.82 8.80
CA ASN A 53 -12.62 -2.81 8.08
C ASN A 53 -14.13 -2.60 8.24
N ARG A 54 -14.57 -1.78 9.20
CA ARG A 54 -16.00 -1.55 9.48
C ARG A 54 -16.58 -0.51 8.53
N HIS A 55 -15.87 0.60 8.35
CA HIS A 55 -16.36 1.76 7.62
C HIS A 55 -15.59 2.02 6.32
N GLY A 56 -14.37 1.48 6.18
CA GLY A 56 -13.50 1.73 5.03
C GLY A 56 -12.86 3.12 5.11
N LEU A 57 -12.63 3.63 6.31
CA LEU A 57 -11.89 4.86 6.56
C LEU A 57 -10.39 4.55 6.62
N VAL A 58 -9.59 5.41 6.00
CA VAL A 58 -8.13 5.33 6.07
C VAL A 58 -7.70 5.83 7.45
N VAL A 59 -7.07 4.96 8.24
CA VAL A 59 -6.59 5.27 9.59
C VAL A 59 -5.11 5.69 9.59
N SER A 60 -4.34 5.26 8.60
CA SER A 60 -2.96 5.70 8.38
C SER A 60 -2.62 5.62 6.90
N ALA A 61 -1.76 6.51 6.43
CA ALA A 61 -1.27 6.55 5.06
C ALA A 61 0.16 7.08 5.04
N MET A 62 1.01 6.52 4.18
CA MET A 62 2.37 7.02 3.97
C MET A 62 2.90 6.62 2.59
N VAL A 63 4.00 7.24 2.18
CA VAL A 63 4.72 6.90 0.95
C VAL A 63 6.16 6.52 1.28
N THR A 64 6.66 5.48 0.61
CA THR A 64 8.07 5.07 0.65
C THR A 64 8.67 5.01 -0.74
N ASN A 65 9.99 4.87 -0.82
CA ASN A 65 10.67 4.46 -2.04
C ASN A 65 10.28 3.01 -2.42
N ALA A 66 10.41 2.69 -3.70
CA ALA A 66 10.12 1.36 -4.22
C ALA A 66 11.37 0.46 -4.21
N ASP A 67 11.65 -0.20 -3.09
CA ASP A 67 12.82 -1.08 -2.87
C ASP A 67 12.48 -2.59 -2.77
N GLY A 68 11.21 -2.95 -2.98
CA GLY A 68 10.72 -4.33 -2.99
C GLY A 68 10.37 -4.92 -1.62
N HIS A 69 10.83 -4.33 -0.52
CA HIS A 69 10.50 -4.75 0.85
C HIS A 69 9.61 -3.74 1.59
N ALA A 70 9.53 -2.52 1.05
CA ALA A 70 8.78 -1.39 1.56
C ALA A 70 7.36 -1.70 2.05
N GLU A 71 6.59 -2.56 1.36
CA GLU A 71 5.19 -2.81 1.69
C GLU A 71 5.02 -3.41 3.10
N ARG A 72 5.86 -4.41 3.45
CA ARG A 72 5.75 -5.10 4.75
C ARG A 72 6.35 -4.28 5.89
N GLU A 73 7.44 -3.55 5.62
CA GLU A 73 8.03 -2.65 6.61
C GLU A 73 7.10 -1.46 6.90
N ALA A 74 6.50 -0.85 5.87
CA ALA A 74 5.50 0.20 6.06
C ALA A 74 4.29 -0.33 6.83
N ALA A 75 3.79 -1.53 6.51
CA ALA A 75 2.69 -2.14 7.25
C ALA A 75 3.03 -2.35 8.74
N LYS A 76 4.25 -2.82 9.07
CA LYS A 76 4.68 -2.96 10.47
C LYS A 76 4.67 -1.62 11.21
N VAL A 77 5.21 -0.57 10.59
CA VAL A 77 5.22 0.79 11.17
C VAL A 77 3.78 1.26 11.44
N MET A 78 2.91 1.19 10.43
CA MET A 78 1.53 1.66 10.55
C MET A 78 0.70 0.86 11.57
N LEU A 79 0.95 -0.45 11.70
CA LEU A 79 0.31 -1.29 12.70
C LEU A 79 0.79 -0.99 14.11
N ASN A 80 2.09 -0.75 14.28
CA ASN A 80 2.67 -0.37 15.56
C ASN A 80 2.07 0.95 16.05
N ASP A 81 1.99 1.95 15.17
CA ASP A 81 1.37 3.24 15.47
C ASP A 81 -0.10 3.08 15.86
N ALA A 82 -0.87 2.30 15.08
CA ALA A 82 -2.27 2.01 15.36
C ALA A 82 -2.46 1.29 16.71
N ARG A 83 -1.54 0.40 17.09
CA ARG A 83 -1.59 -0.28 18.38
C ARG A 83 -1.28 0.66 19.54
N GLN A 84 -0.30 1.55 19.38
CA GLN A 84 0.08 2.52 20.42
C GLN A 84 -1.04 3.51 20.75
N VAL A 85 -1.84 3.91 19.75
CA VAL A 85 -3.00 4.81 19.99
C VAL A 85 -4.25 4.08 20.49
N THR A 86 -4.24 2.75 20.54
CA THR A 86 -5.34 1.97 21.11
C THR A 86 -5.18 1.95 22.63
N GLU A 87 -5.88 2.86 23.31
CA GLU A 87 -5.77 3.09 24.77
C GLU A 87 -6.17 1.87 25.62
N ASP A 88 -7.14 1.07 25.15
CA ASP A 88 -7.58 -0.13 25.86
C ASP A 88 -6.72 -1.35 25.45
N PRO A 89 -5.90 -1.90 26.37
CA PRO A 89 -5.08 -3.07 26.07
C PRO A 89 -5.91 -4.32 25.79
N ASN A 90 -7.18 -4.38 26.24
CA ASN A 90 -8.08 -5.52 26.05
C ASN A 90 -8.78 -5.52 24.70
N VAL A 91 -8.72 -4.42 23.94
CA VAL A 91 -9.25 -4.39 22.58
C VAL A 91 -8.40 -5.29 21.68
N GLU A 92 -9.04 -6.30 21.11
CA GLU A 92 -8.43 -7.13 20.08
C GLU A 92 -8.27 -6.32 18.79
N VAL A 93 -7.02 -6.13 18.38
CA VAL A 93 -6.69 -5.51 17.10
C VAL A 93 -6.40 -6.62 16.11
N THR A 94 -7.05 -6.58 14.94
CA THR A 94 -6.85 -7.56 13.88
C THR A 94 -6.51 -6.85 12.57
N VAL A 95 -5.65 -7.45 11.75
CA VAL A 95 -5.25 -6.87 10.45
C VAL A 95 -5.57 -7.82 9.31
N GLY A 96 -6.37 -7.35 8.35
CA GLY A 96 -6.57 -8.03 7.08
C GLY A 96 -5.48 -7.64 6.08
N ALA A 97 -4.84 -8.61 5.42
CA ALA A 97 -3.87 -8.33 4.35
C ALA A 97 -3.96 -9.35 3.22
N ASP A 98 -3.37 -9.01 2.08
CA ASP A 98 -3.31 -9.91 0.93
C ASP A 98 -2.30 -11.06 1.12
N LYS A 99 -2.26 -11.94 0.11
CA LYS A 99 -1.43 -13.15 0.12
C LYS A 99 0.08 -12.87 0.11
N GLY A 100 0.52 -11.70 -0.36
CA GLY A 100 1.92 -11.28 -0.35
C GLY A 100 2.47 -11.03 1.05
N TYR A 101 1.59 -10.78 2.02
CA TYR A 101 1.95 -10.59 3.43
C TYR A 101 2.06 -11.91 4.19
N ASP A 102 1.68 -13.05 3.60
CA ASP A 102 1.89 -14.35 4.24
C ASP A 102 3.37 -14.70 4.21
N ALA A 103 4.09 -14.21 5.21
CA ALA A 103 5.51 -14.38 5.37
C ALA A 103 5.85 -14.41 6.86
N GLN A 104 6.73 -15.32 7.26
CA GLN A 104 6.97 -15.65 8.65
C GLN A 104 7.36 -14.43 9.49
N GLU A 105 8.24 -13.58 8.97
CA GLU A 105 8.69 -12.35 9.61
C GLU A 105 7.59 -11.31 9.79
N PHE A 106 6.59 -11.29 8.90
CA PHE A 106 5.47 -10.36 9.01
C PHE A 106 4.42 -10.87 10.00
N ILE A 107 4.09 -12.16 9.93
CA ILE A 107 3.17 -12.80 10.87
C ILE A 107 3.72 -12.71 12.30
N GLN A 108 5.00 -12.99 12.49
CA GLN A 108 5.66 -12.89 13.79
C GLN A 108 5.61 -11.47 14.34
N ALA A 109 5.93 -10.45 13.52
CA ALA A 109 5.85 -9.05 13.94
C ALA A 109 4.43 -8.65 14.36
N CYS A 110 3.39 -9.10 13.64
CA CYS A 110 2.00 -8.86 14.03
C CYS A 110 1.69 -9.43 15.43
N LEU A 111 2.09 -10.68 15.69
CA LEU A 111 1.87 -11.34 16.97
C LEU A 111 2.62 -10.63 18.12
N GLU A 112 3.86 -10.19 17.88
CA GLU A 112 4.65 -9.42 18.86
C GLU A 112 3.99 -8.07 19.19
N MET A 113 3.40 -7.42 18.19
CA MET A 113 2.59 -6.21 18.37
C MET A 113 1.21 -6.47 18.98
N LYS A 114 0.87 -7.72 19.31
CA LYS A 114 -0.48 -8.15 19.78
C LYS A 114 -1.58 -7.78 18.78
N VAL A 115 -1.29 -7.93 17.49
CA VAL A 115 -2.22 -7.75 16.38
C VAL A 115 -2.49 -9.13 15.75
N THR A 116 -3.75 -9.57 15.72
CA THR A 116 -4.13 -10.85 15.11
C THR A 116 -4.05 -10.76 13.57
N PRO A 117 -3.17 -11.53 12.91
CA PRO A 117 -2.97 -11.45 11.46
C PRO A 117 -4.03 -12.22 10.68
N HIS A 118 -5.06 -11.54 10.20
CA HIS A 118 -6.02 -12.05 9.22
C HIS A 118 -5.49 -11.97 7.78
N VAL A 119 -4.29 -12.50 7.56
CA VAL A 119 -3.60 -12.47 6.27
C VAL A 119 -4.06 -13.63 5.40
N ALA A 120 -4.29 -13.39 4.09
CA ALA A 120 -4.66 -14.47 3.19
C ALA A 120 -3.56 -15.54 3.08
N GLN A 121 -3.87 -16.77 3.48
CA GLN A 121 -2.92 -17.90 3.43
C GLN A 121 -2.38 -18.16 2.01
N ASN A 122 -1.07 -18.39 1.93
CA ASN A 122 -0.36 -18.85 0.75
C ASN A 122 0.04 -20.31 0.89
N THR A 123 -0.81 -21.19 0.37
CA THR A 123 -0.61 -22.64 0.37
C THR A 123 -0.06 -23.18 -0.95
N SER A 124 0.30 -22.31 -1.90
CA SER A 124 0.77 -22.75 -3.22
C SER A 124 2.26 -23.06 -3.17
N GLY A 125 2.59 -24.35 -3.07
CA GLY A 125 3.98 -24.82 -3.05
C GLY A 125 4.74 -24.52 -1.76
N ARG A 126 4.03 -24.15 -0.68
CA ARG A 126 4.58 -23.89 0.66
C ARG A 126 3.50 -23.98 1.73
N CYS A 127 3.92 -24.10 2.99
CA CYS A 127 3.05 -23.91 4.13
C CYS A 127 2.83 -22.41 4.41
N SER A 128 1.62 -22.08 4.85
CA SER A 128 1.27 -20.73 5.31
C SER A 128 1.98 -20.43 6.63
N ALA A 129 2.39 -19.17 6.83
CA ALA A 129 2.90 -18.71 8.12
C ALA A 129 1.78 -18.33 9.09
N VAL A 130 0.58 -18.04 8.60
CA VAL A 130 -0.61 -17.77 9.43
C VAL A 130 -1.01 -19.04 10.20
N PRO A 131 -1.11 -19.00 11.55
CA PRO A 131 -1.56 -20.13 12.35
C PRO A 131 -2.99 -20.57 12.02
N ASP A 132 -3.22 -21.89 12.02
CA ASP A 132 -4.52 -22.48 11.69
C ASP A 132 -5.65 -22.00 12.62
N ALA A 133 -5.36 -21.83 13.91
CA ALA A 133 -6.33 -21.31 14.88
C ALA A 133 -6.88 -19.92 14.48
N ILE A 134 -6.03 -19.07 13.87
CA ILE A 134 -6.45 -17.75 13.37
C ILE A 134 -7.22 -17.92 12.06
N ALA A 135 -6.70 -18.73 11.13
CA ALA A 135 -7.32 -18.97 9.82
C ALA A 135 -8.73 -19.59 9.93
N CYS A 136 -8.99 -20.39 10.97
CA CYS A 136 -10.28 -21.01 11.25
C CYS A 136 -11.26 -20.11 12.03
N SER A 137 -10.84 -18.91 12.45
CA SER A 137 -11.70 -18.01 13.24
C SER A 137 -12.80 -17.36 12.38
N ALA A 138 -13.95 -17.06 12.99
CA ALA A 138 -15.01 -16.30 12.32
C ALA A 138 -14.55 -14.88 11.93
N GLY A 139 -13.71 -14.26 12.78
CA GLY A 139 -13.13 -12.94 12.53
C GLY A 139 -12.26 -12.91 11.28
N TYR A 140 -11.49 -13.97 11.03
CA TYR A 140 -10.69 -14.12 9.81
C TYR A 140 -11.58 -14.08 8.55
N ALA A 141 -12.66 -14.86 8.51
CA ALA A 141 -13.56 -14.87 7.36
C ALA A 141 -14.17 -13.49 7.07
N VAL A 142 -14.60 -12.77 8.11
CA VAL A 142 -15.14 -11.41 7.98
C VAL A 142 -14.07 -10.43 7.50
N SER A 143 -12.88 -10.46 8.08
CA SER A 143 -11.75 -9.60 7.69
C SER A 143 -11.38 -9.81 6.23
N GLN A 144 -11.35 -11.06 5.76
CA GLN A 144 -11.06 -11.40 4.37
C GLN A 144 -12.08 -10.88 3.37
N GLN A 145 -13.36 -10.76 3.77
CA GLN A 145 -14.39 -10.12 2.96
C GLN A 145 -14.24 -8.60 2.97
N LYS A 146 -14.00 -8.01 4.15
CA LYS A 146 -13.96 -6.56 4.37
C LYS A 146 -12.70 -5.88 3.86
N ARG A 147 -11.55 -6.56 3.83
CA ARG A 147 -10.26 -5.99 3.36
C ARG A 147 -10.34 -5.34 1.98
N LYS A 148 -11.29 -5.78 1.13
CA LYS A 148 -11.55 -5.21 -0.21
C LYS A 148 -11.99 -3.73 -0.16
N LEU A 149 -12.43 -3.22 0.99
CA LEU A 149 -12.79 -1.81 1.17
C LEU A 149 -11.59 -0.88 0.92
N ILE A 150 -10.36 -1.33 1.19
CA ILE A 150 -9.15 -0.55 0.95
C ILE A 150 -8.98 -0.14 -0.53
N GLU A 151 -9.50 -0.98 -1.44
CA GLU A 151 -9.46 -0.71 -2.88
C GLU A 151 -10.33 0.50 -3.27
N GLN A 152 -11.31 0.87 -2.44
CA GLN A 152 -12.13 2.07 -2.68
C GLN A 152 -11.28 3.33 -2.51
N GLY A 153 -10.45 3.40 -1.47
CA GLY A 153 -9.52 4.50 -1.25
C GLY A 153 -8.48 4.60 -2.36
N PHE A 154 -7.85 3.48 -2.72
CA PHE A 154 -6.91 3.44 -3.85
C PHE A 154 -7.56 3.74 -5.20
N GLY A 155 -8.82 3.34 -5.41
CA GLY A 155 -9.59 3.68 -6.60
C GLY A 155 -9.84 5.18 -6.67
N TRP A 156 -10.38 5.76 -5.58
CA TRP A 156 -10.71 7.17 -5.48
C TRP A 156 -9.50 8.09 -5.65
N ILE A 157 -8.37 7.76 -5.01
CA ILE A 157 -7.17 8.60 -5.10
C ILE A 157 -6.59 8.64 -6.53
N LYS A 158 -6.74 7.53 -7.29
CA LYS A 158 -6.26 7.45 -8.68
C LYS A 158 -7.17 8.18 -9.66
N THR A 159 -8.48 8.19 -9.41
CA THR A 159 -9.47 8.76 -10.34
C THR A 159 -9.83 10.21 -10.00
N VAL A 160 -10.09 10.51 -8.73
CA VAL A 160 -10.52 11.82 -8.24
C VAL A 160 -9.34 12.59 -7.65
N GLY A 161 -8.52 11.93 -6.82
CA GLY A 161 -7.32 12.55 -6.21
C GLY A 161 -6.17 12.80 -7.20
N ARG A 162 -6.29 12.32 -8.45
CA ARG A 162 -5.29 12.48 -9.53
C ARG A 162 -3.88 11.99 -9.17
N MET A 163 -3.74 11.08 -8.21
CA MET A 163 -2.45 10.49 -7.79
C MET A 163 -2.00 9.31 -8.66
N ARG A 164 -2.58 9.13 -9.85
CA ARG A 164 -2.07 8.13 -10.81
C ARG A 164 -0.68 8.52 -11.33
N GLN A 165 -0.43 9.82 -11.48
CA GLN A 165 0.87 10.41 -11.79
C GLN A 165 1.05 11.63 -10.89
N VAL A 166 2.13 11.65 -10.11
CA VAL A 166 2.41 12.76 -9.18
C VAL A 166 3.10 13.89 -9.93
N MET A 167 2.65 15.12 -9.70
CA MET A 167 3.19 16.33 -10.34
C MET A 167 4.27 17.02 -9.49
N VAL A 168 4.58 16.45 -8.32
CA VAL A 168 5.62 16.93 -7.39
C VAL A 168 6.76 15.93 -7.35
N ARG A 169 7.95 16.41 -6.99
CA ARG A 169 9.18 15.61 -6.90
C ARG A 169 9.70 15.56 -5.47
N GLY A 170 10.34 14.45 -5.12
CA GLY A 170 10.89 14.18 -3.80
C GLY A 170 9.87 13.54 -2.84
N LEU A 171 10.35 12.56 -2.08
CA LEU A 171 9.55 11.70 -1.22
C LEU A 171 8.65 12.50 -0.27
N LYS A 172 9.22 13.50 0.42
CA LYS A 172 8.49 14.32 1.40
C LYS A 172 7.27 15.02 0.80
N LYS A 173 7.38 15.55 -0.43
CA LYS A 173 6.27 16.26 -1.09
C LYS A 173 5.21 15.28 -1.57
N VAL A 174 5.64 14.13 -2.11
CA VAL A 174 4.72 13.09 -2.57
C VAL A 174 3.95 12.49 -1.39
N ASP A 175 4.63 12.24 -0.27
CA ASP A 175 4.04 11.75 0.97
C ASP A 175 2.95 12.71 1.49
N GLN A 176 3.27 14.01 1.62
CA GLN A 176 2.31 15.03 2.04
C GLN A 176 1.06 15.06 1.12
N MET A 177 1.27 15.02 -0.21
CA MET A 177 0.17 15.02 -1.18
C MET A 177 -0.70 13.76 -1.06
N PHE A 178 -0.07 12.60 -0.81
CA PHE A 178 -0.75 11.33 -0.62
C PHE A 178 -1.59 11.30 0.65
N VAL A 179 -1.01 11.71 1.79
CA VAL A 179 -1.72 11.78 3.09
C VAL A 179 -2.89 12.75 3.00
N LEU A 180 -2.69 13.93 2.42
CA LEU A 180 -3.77 14.92 2.23
C LEU A 180 -4.90 14.37 1.36
N SER A 181 -4.57 13.63 0.30
CA SER A 181 -5.56 13.02 -0.58
C SER A 181 -6.35 11.91 0.13
N MET A 182 -5.70 11.11 0.98
CA MET A 182 -6.39 10.09 1.79
C MET A 182 -7.30 10.71 2.86
N ALA A 183 -6.88 11.82 3.45
CA ALA A 183 -7.75 12.60 4.35
C ALA A 183 -8.99 13.12 3.62
N ALA A 184 -8.83 13.62 2.39
CA ALA A 184 -9.96 14.05 1.55
C ALA A 184 -10.89 12.88 1.19
N TYR A 185 -10.34 11.69 0.90
CA TYR A 185 -11.13 10.47 0.72
C TYR A 185 -12.01 10.18 1.94
N ASN A 186 -11.46 10.27 3.15
CA ASN A 186 -12.24 10.05 4.38
C ASN A 186 -13.43 11.01 4.49
N LEU A 187 -13.25 12.30 4.16
CA LEU A 187 -14.36 13.27 4.15
C LEU A 187 -15.49 12.85 3.19
N VAL A 188 -15.13 12.41 1.99
CA VAL A 188 -16.11 11.91 1.01
C VAL A 188 -16.76 10.61 1.49
N ARG A 189 -15.98 9.71 2.10
CA ARG A 189 -16.49 8.44 2.62
C ARG A 189 -17.48 8.64 3.75
N MET A 190 -17.18 9.54 4.69
CA MET A 190 -18.07 9.87 5.82
C MET A 190 -19.45 10.35 5.37
N ARG A 191 -19.53 11.07 4.23
CA ARG A 191 -20.82 11.44 3.62
C ARG A 191 -21.71 10.23 3.35
N SER A 192 -21.13 9.09 2.95
CA SER A 192 -21.91 7.87 2.67
C SER A 192 -22.23 7.03 3.91
N LEU A 193 -21.62 7.36 5.05
CA LEU A 193 -21.83 6.66 6.33
C LEU A 193 -22.91 7.32 7.19
N GLY A 194 -23.04 8.65 7.10
CA GLY A 194 -24.15 9.37 7.74
C GLY A 194 -25.49 9.03 7.08
N GLN A 195 -26.58 8.99 7.87
CA GLN A 195 -27.93 8.99 7.30
C GLN A 195 -28.20 10.38 6.69
N ILE A 196 -27.92 10.55 5.40
CA ILE A 196 -28.03 11.88 4.76
C ILE A 196 -29.39 12.12 4.10
N ARG A 197 -30.23 11.09 3.89
CA ARG A 197 -31.59 11.26 3.35
C ARG A 197 -32.58 10.28 3.98
N PRO A 198 -33.76 10.74 4.44
CA PRO A 198 -34.89 9.85 4.64
C PRO A 198 -35.20 9.16 3.31
N ARG A 199 -35.47 7.85 3.33
CA ARG A 199 -36.17 7.22 2.21
C ARG A 199 -37.56 7.86 2.18
N LEU A 200 -37.90 8.55 1.08
CA LEU A 200 -39.28 8.94 0.83
C LEU A 200 -40.13 7.65 0.90
N GLN A 201 -41.10 7.64 1.82
CA GLN A 201 -42.11 6.59 1.92
C GLN A 201 -43.10 6.70 0.75
#